data_AF-A0A2N0R3M1-F1
#
_entry.id   AF-A0A2N0R3M1-F1
#
_cell.length_a   1.000
_cell.length_b   1.000
_cell.length_c   1.000
_cell.angle_alpha   90.00
_cell.angle_beta   90.00
_cell.angle_gamma   90.00
#
_symmetry.space_group_name_H-M   'P 1'
#
loop_
_entity.id
_entity.type
_entity.pdbx_description
1 polymer ?
#
loop_
_entity_poly.entity_id
_entity_poly.type
_entity_poly.pdbx_seq_one_letter_code
_entity_poly.pdbx_strand_id
1 'polypeptide(L)'
;MSTDKYKRQLLATGDIIETLHYSVFAINWWIFIKKTPEKYSCIPICVNMRIKFELNKTEFIIRIIKQSNNIYQPGYICETDQAAMVYSTPTAAINETYKKLFNVQTRYSGPLVMGFDDEKISEELQVGVLFFPFKISVHNITVFIFALGSSILEELNFTDPGYQSSFSHKFRGKQSLIVQSILKDKCQKDIYQQAEKIQTYSGISPKDAFEQCLKRKISVAGLSGKTNNQISNDLISAAKKYAHTNGPGCVVMTKPIITKSRVSEIQDQEFEAFFASGFKN
;
A
#
# COMPACT_ATOMS: atom_id res chain seq x y z
N MET A 1 5.60 -0.20 -25.67
CA MET A 1 6.83 -0.76 -26.27
C MET A 1 7.90 -0.75 -25.18
N SER A 2 8.20 -1.92 -24.61
CA SER A 2 9.34 -2.09 -23.69
C SER A 2 10.61 -1.93 -24.51
N THR A 3 11.39 -0.88 -24.25
CA THR A 3 12.76 -0.80 -24.74
C THR A 3 13.61 -1.60 -23.77
N ASP A 4 14.11 -2.75 -24.21
CA ASP A 4 14.96 -3.64 -23.41
C ASP A 4 16.33 -2.99 -23.18
N LYS A 5 16.36 -1.98 -22.31
CA LYS A 5 17.54 -1.14 -22.03
C LYS A 5 18.60 -1.91 -21.24
N TYR A 6 18.20 -2.95 -20.53
CA TYR A 6 19.07 -3.77 -19.69
C TYR A 6 18.86 -5.24 -20.05
N LYS A 7 19.95 -5.95 -20.30
CA LYS A 7 19.92 -7.42 -20.33
C LYS A 7 19.66 -7.89 -18.91
N ARG A 8 18.49 -8.51 -18.68
CA ARG A 8 17.99 -8.94 -17.38
C ARG A 8 17.64 -10.42 -17.42
N GLN A 9 17.86 -11.12 -16.32
CA GLN A 9 17.48 -12.51 -16.16
C GLN A 9 17.07 -12.76 -14.71
N LEU A 10 15.82 -13.16 -14.50
CA LEU A 10 15.37 -13.63 -13.19
C LEU A 10 16.02 -14.99 -12.91
N LEU A 11 16.81 -15.06 -11.85
CA LEU A 11 17.51 -16.29 -11.43
C LEU A 11 16.70 -17.06 -10.39
N ALA A 12 15.93 -16.36 -9.57
CA ALA A 12 15.00 -16.93 -8.61
C ALA A 12 13.86 -15.94 -8.36
N THR A 13 12.62 -16.43 -8.37
CA THR A 13 11.41 -15.64 -8.03
C THR A 13 11.40 -15.25 -6.56
N GLY A 14 11.85 -16.15 -5.68
CA GLY A 14 11.81 -15.95 -4.24
C GLY A 14 10.43 -16.24 -3.63
N ASP A 15 10.28 -15.89 -2.36
CA ASP A 15 9.15 -16.27 -1.52
C ASP A 15 8.30 -15.07 -1.10
N ILE A 16 6.98 -15.24 -1.22
CA ILE A 16 6.00 -14.36 -0.60
C ILE A 16 5.76 -14.84 0.83
N ILE A 17 6.34 -14.13 1.79
CA ILE A 17 6.15 -14.41 3.21
C ILE A 17 4.94 -13.64 3.73
N GLU A 18 3.92 -14.35 4.23
CA GLU A 18 2.65 -13.78 4.69
C GLU A 18 2.85 -12.66 5.72
N THR A 19 3.69 -12.89 6.73
CA THR A 19 3.96 -11.92 7.80
C THR A 19 4.67 -10.65 7.33
N LEU A 20 5.17 -10.62 6.10
CA LEU A 20 5.83 -9.46 5.49
C LEU A 20 4.92 -8.78 4.47
N HIS A 21 4.34 -9.57 3.57
CA HIS A 21 3.58 -9.07 2.42
C HIS A 21 2.13 -8.70 2.77
N TYR A 22 1.58 -9.19 3.88
CA TYR A 22 0.20 -8.91 4.30
C TYR A 22 0.11 -8.44 5.77
N SER A 23 1.21 -7.93 6.34
CA SER A 23 1.21 -7.33 7.67
C SER A 23 1.01 -5.82 7.65
N VAL A 24 0.99 -5.21 8.83
CA VAL A 24 0.81 -3.75 9.00
C VAL A 24 1.84 -2.89 8.26
N PHE A 25 3.02 -3.45 7.93
CA PHE A 25 4.07 -2.77 7.14
C PHE A 25 4.21 -3.31 5.71
N ALA A 26 3.19 -4.03 5.23
CA ALA A 26 3.19 -4.65 3.90
C ALA A 26 3.52 -3.69 2.77
N ILE A 27 3.17 -2.40 2.88
CA ILE A 27 3.46 -1.40 1.83
C ILE A 27 4.94 -1.35 1.40
N ASN A 28 5.87 -1.74 2.28
CA ASN A 28 7.30 -1.78 1.98
C ASN A 28 7.73 -3.00 1.16
N TRP A 29 6.87 -4.01 1.05
CA TRP A 29 7.09 -5.29 0.37
C TRP A 29 6.34 -5.37 -0.97
N TRP A 30 5.77 -4.27 -1.45
CA TRP A 30 5.10 -4.17 -2.74
C TRP A 30 5.56 -2.95 -3.51
N ILE A 31 5.81 -3.13 -4.81
CA ILE A 31 6.08 -2.03 -5.72
C ILE A 31 4.86 -1.76 -6.62
N PHE A 32 4.57 -0.48 -6.79
CA PHE A 32 3.47 0.00 -7.64
C PHE A 32 4.05 0.69 -8.86
N ILE A 33 3.98 0.02 -10.01
CA ILE A 33 4.51 0.53 -11.28
C ILE A 33 3.38 1.01 -12.15
N LYS A 34 3.49 2.25 -12.60
CA LYS A 34 2.53 2.85 -13.52
C LYS A 34 2.69 2.20 -14.90
N LYS A 35 1.69 1.45 -15.37
CA LYS A 35 1.66 0.89 -16.74
C LYS A 35 0.98 1.86 -17.70
N THR A 36 -0.10 2.51 -17.26
CA THR A 36 -0.81 3.55 -18.02
C THR A 36 -1.15 4.73 -17.10
N PRO A 37 -1.64 5.87 -17.62
CA PRO A 37 -2.13 6.97 -16.78
C PRO A 37 -3.12 6.54 -15.70
N GLU A 38 -3.91 5.50 -15.96
CA GLU A 38 -5.04 5.05 -15.14
C GLU A 38 -4.78 3.73 -14.40
N LYS A 39 -3.74 2.96 -14.79
CA LYS A 39 -3.48 1.61 -14.25
C LYS A 39 -2.07 1.48 -13.68
N TYR A 40 -2.01 0.94 -12.46
CA TYR A 40 -0.78 0.49 -11.80
C TYR A 40 -0.74 -1.04 -11.77
N SER A 41 0.46 -1.60 -11.94
CA SER A 41 0.77 -2.98 -11.58
C SER A 41 1.30 -3.00 -10.15
N CYS A 42 0.72 -3.89 -9.32
CA CYS A 42 1.22 -4.19 -7.98
C CYS A 42 2.07 -5.45 -8.06
N ILE A 43 3.35 -5.36 -7.73
CA ILE A 43 4.31 -6.47 -7.87
C ILE A 43 4.94 -6.73 -6.50
N PRO A 44 4.99 -7.98 -6.03
CA PRO A 44 5.61 -8.29 -4.75
C PRO A 44 7.12 -8.11 -4.81
N ILE A 45 7.72 -7.71 -3.70
CA ILE A 45 9.16 -7.70 -3.49
C ILE A 45 9.52 -9.00 -2.73
N CYS A 46 9.65 -10.10 -3.46
CA CYS A 46 9.81 -11.42 -2.86
C CYS A 46 11.15 -11.57 -2.13
N VAL A 47 11.13 -12.26 -0.98
CA VAL A 47 12.33 -12.59 -0.21
C VAL A 47 13.12 -13.65 -0.98
N ASN A 48 14.46 -13.56 -1.00
CA ASN A 48 15.34 -14.40 -1.81
C ASN A 48 15.15 -14.29 -3.32
N MET A 49 14.37 -13.32 -3.82
CA MET A 49 14.38 -12.97 -5.23
C MET A 49 15.83 -12.66 -5.66
N ARG A 50 16.27 -13.25 -6.77
CA ARG A 50 17.59 -12.99 -7.37
C ARG A 50 17.43 -12.58 -8.81
N ILE A 51 17.93 -11.39 -9.14
CA ILE A 51 17.91 -10.84 -10.50
C ILE A 51 19.34 -10.58 -10.95
N LYS A 52 19.67 -11.08 -12.14
CA LYS A 52 20.91 -10.77 -12.84
C LYS A 52 20.65 -9.68 -13.87
N PHE A 53 21.58 -8.74 -13.99
CA PHE A 53 21.57 -7.75 -15.06
C PHE A 53 22.98 -7.29 -15.43
N GLU A 54 23.13 -6.70 -16.62
CA GLU A 54 24.41 -6.19 -17.12
C GLU A 54 24.44 -4.65 -17.07
N LEU A 55 25.47 -4.07 -16.44
CA LEU A 55 25.79 -2.65 -16.52
C LEU A 55 27.26 -2.50 -16.88
N ASN A 56 27.58 -1.62 -17.84
CA ASN A 56 28.96 -1.41 -18.32
C ASN A 56 29.68 -2.74 -18.66
N LYS A 57 29.00 -3.63 -19.37
CA LYS A 57 29.49 -4.98 -19.75
C LYS A 57 29.90 -5.87 -18.58
N THR A 58 29.48 -5.53 -17.37
CA THR A 58 29.75 -6.29 -16.15
C THR A 58 28.43 -6.81 -15.59
N GLU A 59 28.42 -8.07 -15.18
CA GLU A 59 27.25 -8.71 -14.58
C GLU A 59 27.12 -8.35 -13.10
N PHE A 60 25.89 -8.01 -12.71
CA PHE A 60 25.49 -7.75 -11.35
C PHE A 60 24.38 -8.70 -10.97
N ILE A 61 24.41 -9.19 -9.74
CA ILE A 61 23.31 -9.95 -9.16
C ILE A 61 22.83 -9.22 -7.91
N ILE A 62 21.55 -8.90 -7.87
CA ILE A 62 20.89 -8.38 -6.67
C ILE A 62 20.05 -9.49 -6.05
N ARG A 63 20.27 -9.75 -4.76
CA ARG A 63 19.44 -10.62 -3.93
C ARG A 63 18.68 -9.80 -2.92
N ILE A 64 17.38 -10.08 -2.81
CA ILE A 64 16.51 -9.47 -1.80
C ILE A 64 16.50 -10.37 -0.56
N ILE A 65 16.61 -9.77 0.62
CA ILE A 65 16.62 -10.49 1.89
C ILE A 65 15.65 -9.87 2.89
N LYS A 66 15.20 -10.69 3.84
CA LYS A 66 14.59 -10.22 5.08
C LYS A 66 15.71 -9.81 6.03
N GLN A 67 15.73 -8.55 6.46
CA GLN A 67 16.74 -8.07 7.42
C GLN A 67 16.39 -8.51 8.84
N SER A 68 17.39 -8.84 9.66
CA SER A 68 17.17 -9.22 11.06
C SER A 68 16.89 -8.01 11.96
N ASN A 69 17.51 -6.86 11.68
CA ASN A 69 17.41 -5.62 12.44
C ASN A 69 16.20 -4.74 12.05
N ASN A 70 15.69 -4.88 10.82
CA ASN A 70 14.50 -4.17 10.36
C ASN A 70 13.68 -5.08 9.43
N ILE A 71 12.88 -5.97 10.03
CA ILE A 71 12.06 -6.93 9.30
C ILE A 71 10.98 -6.26 8.43
N TYR A 72 10.70 -4.97 8.63
CA TYR A 72 9.62 -4.25 7.97
C TYR A 72 10.02 -3.68 6.61
N GLN A 73 11.30 -3.76 6.24
CA GLN A 73 11.79 -3.33 4.94
C GLN A 73 12.66 -4.41 4.31
N PRO A 74 12.61 -4.57 2.98
CA PRO A 74 13.52 -5.44 2.27
C PRO A 74 14.96 -4.94 2.40
N GLY A 75 15.91 -5.88 2.53
CA GLY A 75 17.32 -5.62 2.34
C GLY A 75 17.77 -6.06 0.96
N TYR A 76 18.72 -5.34 0.38
CA TYR A 76 19.25 -5.63 -0.94
C TYR A 76 20.75 -5.86 -0.81
N ILE A 77 21.21 -7.00 -1.30
CA ILE A 77 22.63 -7.35 -1.38
C ILE A 77 23.01 -7.41 -2.84
N CYS A 78 24.08 -6.73 -3.24
CA CYS A 78 24.73 -7.04 -4.50
C CYS A 78 25.74 -8.15 -4.26
N GLU A 79 25.54 -9.31 -4.88
CA GLU A 79 26.43 -10.47 -4.69
C GLU A 79 27.79 -10.27 -5.34
N THR A 80 27.90 -9.31 -6.26
CA THR A 80 29.17 -8.86 -6.84
C THR A 80 29.96 -7.94 -5.88
N ASP A 81 29.33 -7.42 -4.82
CA ASP A 81 30.01 -6.64 -3.78
C ASP A 81 30.70 -7.57 -2.78
N GLN A 82 32.04 -7.53 -2.74
CA GLN A 82 32.86 -8.35 -1.84
C GLN A 82 32.57 -8.07 -0.36
N ALA A 83 32.10 -6.87 -0.01
CA ALA A 83 31.77 -6.50 1.37
C ALA A 83 30.40 -7.06 1.82
N ALA A 84 29.61 -7.64 0.91
CA ALA A 84 28.26 -8.17 1.16
C ALA A 84 27.35 -7.21 1.94
N MET A 85 27.48 -5.90 1.68
CA MET A 85 26.72 -4.87 2.38
C MET A 85 25.22 -5.02 2.09
N VAL A 86 24.41 -4.81 3.14
CA VAL A 86 22.95 -4.76 3.03
C VAL A 86 22.52 -3.31 2.87
N TYR A 87 21.84 -3.02 1.76
CA TYR A 87 21.28 -1.71 1.47
C TYR A 87 19.76 -1.73 1.70
N SER A 88 19.20 -0.58 2.09
CA SER A 88 17.75 -0.43 2.33
C SER A 88 16.92 -0.21 1.06
N THR A 89 17.58 0.07 -0.07
CA THR A 89 16.90 0.28 -1.36
C THR A 89 17.71 -0.37 -2.49
N PRO A 90 17.04 -0.81 -3.57
CA PRO A 90 17.75 -1.38 -4.71
C PRO A 90 18.58 -0.32 -5.45
N THR A 91 18.10 0.93 -5.49
CA THR A 91 18.84 2.06 -6.05
C THR A 91 20.18 2.26 -5.33
N ALA A 92 20.20 2.22 -4.00
CA ALA A 92 21.45 2.33 -3.24
C ALA A 92 22.36 1.12 -3.51
N ALA A 93 21.83 -0.10 -3.48
CA ALA A 93 22.61 -1.31 -3.74
C ALA A 93 23.33 -1.25 -5.10
N ILE A 94 22.62 -0.82 -6.15
CA ILE A 94 23.17 -0.77 -7.51
C ILE A 94 24.20 0.36 -7.63
N ASN A 95 23.85 1.59 -7.26
CA ASN A 95 24.72 2.74 -7.53
C ASN A 95 25.96 2.76 -6.63
N GLU A 96 25.85 2.33 -5.37
CA GLU A 96 27.03 2.27 -4.49
C GLU A 96 27.97 1.13 -4.90
N THR A 97 27.44 -0.04 -5.28
CA THR A 97 28.29 -1.13 -5.80
C THR A 97 28.95 -0.72 -7.12
N TYR A 98 28.21 -0.08 -8.03
CA TYR A 98 28.76 0.45 -9.28
C TYR A 98 29.89 1.45 -9.02
N LYS A 99 29.68 2.38 -8.08
CA LYS A 99 30.70 3.37 -7.67
C LYS A 99 31.93 2.70 -7.10
N LYS A 100 31.78 1.67 -6.26
CA LYS A 100 32.92 0.91 -5.71
C LYS A 100 33.72 0.20 -6.81
N LEU A 101 33.04 -0.42 -7.78
CA LEU A 101 33.70 -1.20 -8.83
C LEU A 101 34.40 -0.33 -9.88
N PHE A 102 33.79 0.79 -10.28
CA PHE A 102 34.29 1.59 -11.40
C PHE A 102 34.81 2.97 -10.99
N ASN A 103 34.72 3.33 -9.71
CA ASN A 103 35.00 4.68 -9.21
C ASN A 103 34.21 5.79 -9.93
N VAL A 104 32.99 5.49 -10.37
CA VAL A 104 32.11 6.40 -11.12
C VAL A 104 30.75 6.49 -10.43
N GLN A 105 30.28 7.71 -10.22
CA GLN A 105 28.95 7.94 -9.67
C GLN A 105 27.88 7.83 -10.76
N THR A 106 26.81 7.11 -10.47
CA THR A 106 25.66 6.92 -11.36
C THR A 106 24.35 7.17 -10.62
N ARG A 107 23.23 7.20 -11.38
CA ARG A 107 21.87 7.40 -10.86
C ARG A 107 20.88 6.43 -11.49
N TYR A 108 21.27 5.17 -11.58
CA TYR A 108 20.39 4.11 -12.05
C TYR A 108 19.18 3.95 -11.13
N SER A 109 18.00 3.79 -11.72
CA SER A 109 16.78 3.48 -10.97
C SER A 109 16.76 2.00 -10.62
N GLY A 110 16.81 1.67 -9.33
CA GLY A 110 16.79 0.31 -8.83
C GLY A 110 15.65 -0.54 -9.41
N PRO A 111 14.39 -0.10 -9.28
CA PRO A 111 13.25 -0.86 -9.80
C PRO A 111 13.30 -1.14 -11.31
N LEU A 112 13.76 -0.18 -12.11
CA LEU A 112 13.84 -0.34 -13.58
C LEU A 112 14.98 -1.28 -13.97
N VAL A 113 16.15 -1.14 -13.32
CA VAL A 113 17.29 -2.04 -13.59
C VAL A 113 16.97 -3.48 -13.17
N MET A 114 16.27 -3.65 -12.05
CA MET A 114 15.81 -4.97 -11.59
C MET A 114 14.67 -5.56 -12.42
N GLY A 115 14.09 -4.79 -13.35
CA GLY A 115 13.08 -5.29 -14.28
C GLY A 115 11.68 -5.44 -13.72
N PHE A 116 11.31 -4.71 -12.66
CA PHE A 116 9.91 -4.72 -12.21
C PHE A 116 8.95 -4.13 -13.27
N ASP A 117 9.45 -3.30 -14.18
CA ASP A 117 8.66 -2.77 -15.31
C ASP A 117 8.50 -3.79 -16.46
N ASP A 118 9.38 -4.79 -16.52
CA ASP A 118 9.35 -5.87 -17.51
C ASP A 118 8.14 -6.78 -17.28
N GLU A 119 7.37 -7.02 -18.35
CA GLU A 119 6.12 -7.76 -18.25
C GLU A 119 6.35 -9.22 -17.85
N LYS A 120 7.33 -9.90 -18.45
CA LYS A 120 7.62 -11.31 -18.16
C LYS A 120 8.10 -11.50 -16.72
N ILE A 121 9.05 -10.67 -16.28
CA ILE A 121 9.54 -10.72 -14.90
C ILE A 121 8.40 -10.40 -13.94
N SER A 122 7.59 -9.38 -14.24
CA SER A 122 6.48 -9.02 -13.36
C SER A 122 5.43 -10.14 -13.25
N GLU A 123 5.08 -10.81 -14.35
CA GLU A 123 4.14 -11.93 -14.35
C GLU A 123 4.68 -13.11 -13.54
N GLU A 124 5.95 -13.47 -13.71
CA GLU A 124 6.60 -14.56 -12.94
C GLU A 124 6.60 -14.28 -11.43
N LEU A 125 6.87 -13.04 -11.01
CA LEU A 125 6.83 -12.65 -9.60
C LEU A 125 5.41 -12.65 -9.01
N GLN A 126 4.38 -12.56 -9.85
CA GLN A 126 2.99 -12.51 -9.43
C GLN A 126 2.34 -13.90 -9.35
N VAL A 127 3.02 -14.96 -9.82
CA VAL A 127 2.54 -16.34 -9.71
C VAL A 127 2.32 -16.71 -8.24
N GLY A 128 1.13 -17.22 -7.93
CA GLY A 128 0.77 -17.66 -6.58
C GLY A 128 0.39 -16.53 -5.61
N VAL A 129 0.33 -15.28 -6.05
CA VAL A 129 -0.22 -14.17 -5.24
C VAL A 129 -1.73 -14.36 -5.08
N LEU A 130 -2.18 -14.59 -3.85
CA LEU A 130 -3.59 -14.79 -3.53
C LEU A 130 -4.40 -13.48 -3.50
N PHE A 131 -3.75 -12.39 -3.09
CA PHE A 131 -4.37 -11.08 -2.99
C PHE A 131 -3.37 -10.01 -3.39
N PHE A 132 -3.78 -9.05 -4.22
CA PHE A 132 -2.97 -7.91 -4.59
C PHE A 132 -3.38 -6.69 -3.77
N PRO A 133 -2.52 -6.20 -2.86
CA PRO A 133 -2.76 -4.96 -2.17
C PRO A 133 -2.86 -3.79 -3.15
N PHE A 134 -3.65 -2.80 -2.79
CA PHE A 134 -3.89 -1.66 -3.67
C PHE A 134 -3.98 -0.35 -2.90
N LYS A 135 -3.89 0.75 -3.64
CA LYS A 135 -3.95 2.10 -3.11
C LYS A 135 -5.19 2.80 -3.64
N ILE A 136 -5.89 3.48 -2.74
CA ILE A 136 -6.97 4.41 -3.07
C ILE A 136 -6.61 5.79 -2.56
N SER A 137 -7.15 6.81 -3.21
CA SER A 137 -7.02 8.20 -2.76
C SER A 137 -8.38 8.68 -2.28
N VAL A 138 -8.45 9.15 -1.04
CA VAL A 138 -9.65 9.78 -0.47
C VAL A 138 -9.23 11.06 0.22
N HIS A 139 -9.80 12.19 -0.18
CA HIS A 139 -9.49 13.51 0.38
C HIS A 139 -7.97 13.79 0.46
N ASN A 140 -7.23 13.47 -0.60
CA ASN A 140 -5.76 13.57 -0.69
C ASN A 140 -4.96 12.67 0.26
N ILE A 141 -5.62 11.73 0.94
CA ILE A 141 -4.96 10.67 1.72
C ILE A 141 -4.87 9.43 0.84
N THR A 142 -3.66 8.96 0.62
CA THR A 142 -3.43 7.65 0.00
C THR A 142 -3.52 6.57 1.07
N VAL A 143 -4.48 5.66 0.88
CA VAL A 143 -4.73 4.53 1.77
C VAL A 143 -4.35 3.25 1.07
N PHE A 144 -3.56 2.43 1.75
CA PHE A 144 -3.07 1.15 1.29
C PHE A 144 -3.89 0.03 1.95
N ILE A 145 -4.61 -0.73 1.14
CA ILE A 145 -5.44 -1.86 1.57
C ILE A 145 -4.67 -3.14 1.31
N PHE A 146 -4.47 -3.93 2.35
CA PHE A 146 -3.68 -5.16 2.29
C PHE A 146 -4.44 -6.41 2.78
N ALA A 147 -5.66 -6.25 3.28
CA ALA A 147 -6.59 -7.34 3.52
C ALA A 147 -8.05 -6.86 3.40
N LEU A 148 -8.95 -7.72 2.91
CA LEU A 148 -10.37 -7.38 2.69
C LEU A 148 -11.35 -8.11 3.61
N GLY A 149 -10.91 -9.16 4.32
CA GLY A 149 -11.79 -10.06 5.09
C GLY A 149 -12.41 -11.17 4.25
N SER A 150 -13.00 -12.19 4.90
CA SER A 150 -13.65 -13.31 4.23
C SER A 150 -15.11 -12.97 3.89
N SER A 151 -15.42 -12.77 2.61
CA SER A 151 -16.79 -12.62 2.11
C SER A 151 -17.48 -13.99 2.06
N ILE A 152 -18.34 -14.31 3.03
CA ILE A 152 -19.17 -15.53 2.98
C ILE A 152 -20.68 -15.21 3.08
N LEU A 153 -21.09 -13.99 3.41
CA LEU A 153 -22.52 -13.62 3.42
C LEU A 153 -22.79 -12.46 2.48
N GLU A 154 -23.51 -12.73 1.38
CA GLU A 154 -24.02 -11.71 0.44
C GLU A 154 -24.94 -10.66 1.10
N GLU A 155 -25.39 -10.89 2.35
CA GLU A 155 -26.34 -10.04 3.06
C GLU A 155 -25.68 -8.97 3.95
N LEU A 156 -24.36 -8.99 4.14
CA LEU A 156 -23.63 -7.97 4.90
C LEU A 156 -22.75 -7.14 3.99
N ASN A 157 -22.95 -5.82 4.02
CA ASN A 157 -22.24 -4.80 3.25
C ASN A 157 -20.73 -4.72 3.59
N PHE A 158 -19.94 -5.78 3.36
CA PHE A 158 -18.50 -5.87 3.61
C PHE A 158 -18.09 -5.35 5.01
N THR A 159 -18.81 -5.81 6.02
CA THR A 159 -18.48 -5.66 7.45
C THR A 159 -17.86 -6.95 7.98
N ASP A 160 -17.10 -7.65 7.15
CA ASP A 160 -16.58 -8.96 7.52
C ASP A 160 -15.25 -8.81 8.27
N PRO A 161 -15.04 -9.58 9.35
CA PRO A 161 -13.75 -9.66 10.01
C PRO A 161 -12.61 -9.94 9.02
N GLY A 162 -11.52 -9.19 9.16
CA GLY A 162 -10.28 -9.39 8.41
C GLY A 162 -9.93 -8.27 7.43
N TYR A 163 -10.77 -7.24 7.25
CA TYR A 163 -10.34 -6.04 6.53
C TYR A 163 -9.18 -5.36 7.26
N GLN A 164 -8.13 -5.00 6.52
CA GLN A 164 -7.02 -4.19 7.03
C GLN A 164 -6.51 -3.19 6.00
N SER A 165 -6.27 -1.97 6.47
CA SER A 165 -5.68 -0.90 5.68
C SER A 165 -4.74 -0.05 6.51
N SER A 166 -3.91 0.74 5.83
CA SER A 166 -2.99 1.67 6.47
C SER A 166 -2.83 2.96 5.69
N PHE A 167 -2.51 4.04 6.38
CA PHE A 167 -2.18 5.31 5.76
C PHE A 167 -1.28 6.15 6.65
N SER A 168 -0.55 7.05 6.00
CA SER A 168 0.39 7.96 6.64
C SER A 168 -0.30 9.23 7.08
N HIS A 169 -0.21 9.58 8.36
CA HIS A 169 -0.77 10.82 8.90
C HIS A 169 -0.03 11.29 10.15
N LYS A 170 -0.09 12.59 10.44
CA LYS A 170 0.51 13.14 11.67
C LYS A 170 -0.34 12.79 12.89
N PHE A 171 0.27 12.16 13.88
CA PHE A 171 -0.32 11.94 15.21
C PHE A 171 0.58 12.57 16.26
N ARG A 172 0.01 13.47 17.08
CA ARG A 172 0.75 14.27 18.08
C ARG A 172 2.00 14.95 17.51
N GLY A 173 1.85 15.56 16.33
CA GLY A 173 2.93 16.27 15.63
C GLY A 173 3.96 15.39 14.91
N LYS A 174 3.95 14.07 15.12
CA LYS A 174 4.90 13.14 14.51
C LYS A 174 4.27 12.36 13.36
N GLN A 175 5.05 12.14 12.30
CA GLN A 175 4.62 11.26 11.21
C GLN A 175 4.38 9.85 11.76
N SER A 176 3.20 9.31 11.49
CA SER A 176 2.77 8.02 12.02
C SER A 176 2.10 7.19 10.93
N LEU A 177 2.20 5.87 11.06
CA LEU A 177 1.40 4.95 10.27
C LEU A 177 0.14 4.61 11.07
N ILE A 178 -1.02 4.94 10.52
CA ILE A 178 -2.32 4.58 11.08
C ILE A 178 -2.79 3.33 10.38
N VAL A 179 -3.08 2.28 11.13
CA VAL A 179 -3.59 1.01 10.65
C VAL A 179 -5.03 0.86 11.12
N GLN A 180 -5.93 0.55 10.20
CA GLN A 180 -7.32 0.24 10.50
C GLN A 180 -7.55 -1.25 10.31
N SER A 181 -8.30 -1.87 11.22
CA SER A 181 -8.68 -3.27 11.12
C SER A 181 -10.13 -3.45 11.52
N ILE A 182 -10.87 -4.26 10.77
CA ILE A 182 -12.21 -4.71 11.13
C ILE A 182 -12.05 -6.14 11.66
N LEU A 183 -12.36 -6.34 12.94
CA LEU A 183 -12.40 -7.62 13.60
C LEU A 183 -13.86 -8.04 13.78
N LYS A 184 -14.08 -9.26 14.28
CA LYS A 184 -15.42 -9.88 14.31
C LYS A 184 -16.43 -9.07 15.13
N ASP A 185 -15.96 -8.45 16.21
CA ASP A 185 -16.77 -7.79 17.22
C ASP A 185 -16.42 -6.29 17.38
N LYS A 186 -15.37 -5.83 16.71
CA LYS A 186 -14.86 -4.46 16.87
C LYS A 186 -14.04 -4.01 15.69
N CYS A 187 -13.92 -2.70 15.55
CA CYS A 187 -12.95 -2.05 14.70
C CYS A 187 -11.80 -1.51 15.55
N GLN A 188 -10.59 -1.59 15.01
CA GLN A 188 -9.37 -1.15 15.67
C GLN A 188 -8.63 -0.13 14.82
N LYS A 189 -8.07 0.88 15.48
CA LYS A 189 -7.12 1.83 14.90
C LYS A 189 -5.83 1.78 15.70
N ASP A 190 -4.79 1.24 15.10
CA ASP A 190 -3.45 1.19 15.67
C ASP A 190 -2.61 2.32 15.08
N ILE A 191 -1.82 2.96 15.94
CA ILE A 191 -0.90 4.03 15.54
C ILE A 191 0.51 3.54 15.79
N TYR A 192 1.33 3.61 14.75
CA TYR A 192 2.72 3.21 14.79
C TYR A 192 3.64 4.41 14.55
N GLN A 193 4.72 4.48 15.33
CA GLN A 193 5.84 5.39 15.15
C GLN A 193 7.14 4.59 15.28
N GLN A 194 8.09 4.81 14.37
CA GLN A 194 9.37 4.06 14.36
C GLN A 194 9.18 2.53 14.43
N ALA A 195 8.15 2.04 13.75
CA ALA A 195 7.71 0.66 13.73
C ALA A 195 7.19 0.07 15.07
N GLU A 196 7.10 0.87 16.12
CA GLU A 196 6.48 0.50 17.38
C GLU A 196 5.02 0.95 17.43
N LYS A 197 4.16 0.09 17.97
CA LYS A 197 2.75 0.43 18.21
C LYS A 197 2.66 1.29 19.47
N ILE A 198 2.27 2.55 19.31
CA ILE A 198 2.23 3.51 20.42
C ILE A 198 0.84 3.67 21.03
N GLN A 199 -0.22 3.36 20.27
CA GLN A 199 -1.59 3.54 20.73
C GLN A 199 -2.54 2.67 19.92
N THR A 200 -3.51 2.09 20.61
CA THR A 200 -4.66 1.40 20.03
C THR A 200 -5.94 2.09 20.46
N TYR A 201 -6.87 2.22 19.52
CA TYR A 201 -8.25 2.61 19.77
C TYR A 201 -9.18 1.54 19.22
N SER A 202 -10.20 1.15 19.98
CA SER A 202 -11.13 0.11 19.57
C SER A 202 -12.56 0.53 19.83
N GLY A 203 -13.48 0.24 18.92
CA GLY A 203 -14.90 0.49 19.09
C GLY A 203 -15.73 -0.50 18.29
N ILE A 204 -17.03 -0.54 18.52
CA ILE A 204 -17.92 -1.54 17.89
C ILE A 204 -17.99 -1.28 16.37
N SER A 205 -17.87 -0.02 15.96
CA SER A 205 -17.74 0.41 14.57
C SER A 205 -16.44 1.20 14.29
N PRO A 206 -16.04 1.40 13.01
CA PRO A 206 -14.90 2.25 12.66
C PRO A 206 -15.06 3.69 13.17
N LYS A 207 -16.33 4.15 13.27
CA LYS A 207 -16.72 5.44 13.83
C LYS A 207 -16.42 5.49 15.34
N ASP A 208 -16.82 4.49 16.10
CA ASP A 208 -16.61 4.46 17.56
C ASP A 208 -15.11 4.43 17.93
N ALA A 209 -14.32 3.62 17.20
CA ALA A 209 -12.87 3.57 17.38
C ALA A 209 -12.21 4.93 17.09
N PHE A 210 -12.78 5.68 16.13
CA PHE A 210 -12.31 7.03 15.81
C PHE A 210 -12.73 8.07 16.85
N GLU A 211 -13.97 8.02 17.33
CA GLU A 211 -14.44 8.92 18.38
C GLU A 211 -13.63 8.76 19.67
N GLN A 212 -13.19 7.53 20.01
CA GLN A 212 -12.26 7.33 21.13
C GLN A 212 -10.88 7.94 20.87
N CYS A 213 -10.39 7.90 19.64
CA CYS A 213 -9.16 8.61 19.24
C CYS A 213 -9.28 10.13 19.47
N LEU A 214 -10.45 10.70 19.18
CA LEU A 214 -10.74 12.12 19.39
C LEU A 214 -10.98 12.50 20.85
N LYS A 215 -11.73 11.71 21.61
CA LYS A 215 -12.06 11.98 23.02
C LYS A 215 -10.80 12.17 23.88
N ARG A 216 -9.70 11.46 23.59
CA ARG A 216 -8.40 11.67 24.26
C ARG A 216 -7.65 12.95 23.82
N LYS A 217 -7.88 13.48 22.61
CA LYS A 217 -7.35 14.81 22.20
C LYS A 217 -8.09 15.96 22.90
N ILE A 218 -9.38 15.80 23.18
CA ILE A 218 -10.22 16.84 23.79
C ILE A 218 -9.87 17.11 25.26
N SER A 219 -9.20 16.17 25.95
CA SER A 219 -8.61 16.47 27.28
C SER A 219 -7.45 17.48 27.24
N VAL A 220 -6.91 17.83 26.06
CA VAL A 220 -5.76 18.75 25.93
C VAL A 220 -5.99 19.91 24.95
N ALA A 221 -6.97 19.88 24.06
CA ALA A 221 -7.34 21.08 23.30
C ALA A 221 -8.75 20.94 22.73
N GLY A 222 -9.65 21.84 23.14
CA GLY A 222 -10.90 22.04 22.43
C GLY A 222 -10.62 22.59 21.02
N LEU A 223 -11.28 22.00 20.01
CA LEU A 223 -11.79 22.68 18.81
C LEU A 223 -12.57 21.66 17.93
N SER A 224 -13.82 22.05 17.66
CA SER A 224 -14.77 21.64 16.60
C SER A 224 -14.10 21.72 15.20
N GLY A 225 -14.49 21.05 14.11
CA GLY A 225 -15.70 20.35 13.68
C GLY A 225 -15.55 20.08 12.17
N LYS A 226 -16.32 19.13 11.61
CA LYS A 226 -16.30 18.63 10.20
C LYS A 226 -14.90 18.32 9.63
N THR A 227 -14.49 17.04 9.55
CA THR A 227 -13.48 16.59 8.54
C THR A 227 -13.20 15.08 8.53
N ASN A 228 -13.46 14.30 9.57
CA ASN A 228 -12.89 12.93 9.64
C ASN A 228 -13.88 11.76 9.48
N ASN A 229 -15.18 11.96 9.71
CA ASN A 229 -16.18 10.88 9.62
C ASN A 229 -16.49 10.50 8.17
N GLN A 230 -16.55 11.49 7.28
CA GLN A 230 -16.82 11.30 5.85
C GLN A 230 -15.68 10.52 5.18
N ILE A 231 -14.43 10.90 5.50
CA ILE A 231 -13.21 10.24 5.01
C ILE A 231 -13.21 8.73 5.28
N SER A 232 -13.63 8.27 6.46
CA SER A 232 -13.62 6.84 6.80
C SER A 232 -14.66 6.04 6.02
N ASN A 233 -15.87 6.57 5.83
CA ASN A 233 -16.92 5.91 5.07
C ASN A 233 -16.59 5.89 3.58
N ASP A 234 -16.03 6.97 3.07
CA ASP A 234 -15.59 7.08 1.69
C ASP A 234 -14.42 6.14 1.39
N LEU A 235 -13.50 5.95 2.35
CA LEU A 235 -12.40 4.98 2.25
C LEU A 235 -12.88 3.55 2.19
N ILE A 236 -13.80 3.19 3.09
CA ILE A 236 -14.40 1.86 3.14
C ILE A 236 -15.18 1.60 1.84
N SER A 237 -15.97 2.56 1.35
CA SER A 237 -16.70 2.47 0.09
C SER A 237 -15.78 2.35 -1.13
N ALA A 238 -14.72 3.15 -1.20
CA ALA A 238 -13.75 3.11 -2.29
C ALA A 238 -12.95 1.80 -2.32
N ALA A 239 -12.58 1.26 -1.16
CA ALA A 239 -11.93 -0.04 -1.06
C ALA A 239 -12.85 -1.17 -1.56
N LYS A 240 -14.15 -1.14 -1.19
CA LYS A 240 -15.16 -2.10 -1.67
C LYS A 240 -15.30 -2.06 -3.20
N LYS A 241 -15.43 -0.86 -3.76
CA LYS A 241 -15.57 -0.67 -5.21
C LYS A 241 -14.35 -1.20 -5.97
N TYR A 242 -13.15 -0.96 -5.47
CA TYR A 242 -11.92 -1.44 -6.12
C TYR A 242 -11.76 -2.95 -6.05
N ALA A 243 -12.01 -3.56 -4.88
CA ALA A 243 -11.95 -5.01 -4.69
C ALA A 243 -12.89 -5.75 -5.64
N HIS A 244 -14.14 -5.26 -5.76
CA HIS A 244 -15.14 -5.84 -6.65
C HIS A 244 -14.79 -5.68 -8.15
N THR A 245 -14.02 -4.65 -8.52
CA THR A 245 -13.65 -4.39 -9.93
C THR A 245 -12.33 -5.00 -10.35
N ASN A 246 -11.43 -5.35 -9.42
CA ASN A 246 -10.06 -5.78 -9.73
C ASN A 246 -9.60 -7.03 -8.96
N GLY A 247 -10.48 -7.68 -8.18
CA GLY A 247 -10.16 -8.92 -7.47
C GLY A 247 -10.15 -10.17 -8.38
N PRO A 248 -9.52 -11.27 -7.96
CA PRO A 248 -9.52 -12.52 -8.73
C PRO A 248 -10.95 -13.10 -8.77
N GLY A 249 -11.58 -13.11 -9.95
CA GLY A 249 -12.88 -13.75 -10.19
C GLY A 249 -14.03 -12.88 -10.73
N CYS A 250 -13.85 -11.60 -11.07
CA CYS A 250 -14.97 -10.75 -11.55
C CYS A 250 -15.02 -10.55 -13.09
N VAL A 251 -16.26 -10.53 -13.59
CA VAL A 251 -16.69 -10.58 -15.00
C VAL A 251 -16.29 -9.33 -15.79
N VAL A 252 -15.80 -9.52 -17.02
CA VAL A 252 -15.53 -8.47 -18.01
C VAL A 252 -16.81 -7.69 -18.29
N MET A 253 -16.85 -6.39 -18.00
CA MET A 253 -17.94 -5.52 -18.46
C MET A 253 -17.44 -4.41 -19.36
N THR A 254 -18.12 -4.29 -20.50
CA THR A 254 -17.98 -3.28 -21.53
C THR A 254 -18.14 -1.87 -20.96
N LYS A 255 -17.33 -0.95 -21.50
CA LYS A 255 -17.12 0.41 -21.00
C LYS A 255 -18.39 1.26 -21.16
N PRO A 256 -18.94 1.90 -20.10
CA PRO A 256 -19.98 2.91 -20.26
C PRO A 256 -19.36 4.27 -20.60
N ILE A 257 -20.02 5.00 -21.50
CA ILE A 257 -19.69 6.37 -21.88
C ILE A 257 -20.12 7.30 -20.74
N ILE A 258 -19.21 8.10 -20.21
CA ILE A 258 -19.47 9.02 -19.09
C ILE A 258 -19.59 10.45 -19.61
N THR A 259 -20.78 11.04 -19.49
CA THR A 259 -21.01 12.50 -19.58
C THR A 259 -21.08 13.05 -18.15
N LYS A 260 -20.31 14.10 -17.84
CA LYS A 260 -20.28 14.73 -16.51
C LYS A 260 -21.10 16.02 -16.50
N SER A 261 -22.02 16.17 -15.56
CA SER A 261 -22.65 17.45 -15.19
C SER A 261 -22.43 17.72 -13.69
N ARG A 262 -22.15 18.99 -13.34
CA ARG A 262 -21.98 19.45 -11.95
C ARG A 262 -23.35 19.54 -11.25
N VAL A 263 -23.43 19.05 -10.02
CA VAL A 263 -24.57 19.17 -9.10
C VAL A 263 -24.78 20.65 -8.75
N SER A 264 -26.03 21.14 -8.74
CA SER A 264 -26.35 22.54 -8.51
C SER A 264 -26.48 22.88 -7.02
N GLU A 265 -26.30 24.14 -6.64
CA GLU A 265 -26.33 24.63 -5.25
C GLU A 265 -27.63 24.29 -4.49
N ILE A 266 -28.74 24.07 -5.21
CA ILE A 266 -30.02 23.66 -4.62
C ILE A 266 -29.95 22.22 -4.09
N GLN A 267 -29.25 21.31 -4.80
CA GLN A 267 -29.11 19.92 -4.39
C GLN A 267 -28.16 19.78 -3.18
N ASP A 268 -27.17 20.66 -3.05
CA ASP A 268 -26.31 20.72 -1.86
C ASP A 268 -27.06 21.25 -0.63
N GLN A 269 -28.00 22.19 -0.81
CA GLN A 269 -28.83 22.69 0.28
C GLN A 269 -29.87 21.67 0.76
N GLU A 270 -30.49 20.92 -0.16
CA GLU A 270 -31.39 19.81 0.19
C GLU A 270 -30.64 18.68 0.93
N PHE A 271 -29.39 18.42 0.54
CA PHE A 271 -28.54 17.44 1.20
C PHE A 271 -28.16 17.85 2.63
N GLU A 272 -27.79 19.11 2.88
CA GLU A 272 -27.49 19.59 4.25
C GLU A 272 -28.76 19.72 5.12
N ALA A 273 -29.92 20.06 4.55
CA ALA A 273 -31.20 20.11 5.27
C ALA A 273 -31.65 18.72 5.79
N PHE A 274 -31.36 17.66 5.02
CA PHE A 274 -31.65 16.27 5.40
C PHE A 274 -30.88 15.82 6.67
N PHE A 275 -29.68 16.35 6.92
CA PHE A 275 -28.90 16.03 8.12
C PHE A 275 -29.17 16.95 9.31
N ALA A 276 -29.76 18.13 9.09
CA ALA A 276 -30.08 19.09 10.15
C ALA A 276 -31.36 18.75 10.94
N SER A 277 -32.28 17.97 10.38
CA SER A 277 -33.56 17.61 11.01
C SER A 277 -33.48 16.42 11.98
N GLY A 278 -32.35 15.71 12.03
CA GLY A 278 -32.16 14.49 12.84
C GLY A 278 -31.84 14.71 14.33
N PHE A 279 -31.79 15.95 14.82
CA PHE A 279 -31.54 16.24 16.24
C PHE A 279 -32.41 17.40 16.74
N LYS A 280 -33.62 17.09 17.22
CA LYS A 280 -34.26 17.78 18.34
C LYS A 280 -34.92 16.73 19.22
N ASN A 281 -34.32 16.58 20.41
CA ASN A 281 -34.75 15.88 21.63
C ASN A 281 -35.54 14.58 21.49
#